data_AF-A0A920Q353-F1
#
_entry.id   AF-A0A920Q353-F1
#
_cell.length_a   1.000
_cell.length_b   1.000
_cell.length_c   1.000
_cell.angle_alpha   90.00
_cell.angle_beta   90.00
_cell.angle_gamma   90.00
#
_symmetry.space_group_name_H-M   'P 1'
#
loop_
_entity.id
_entity.type
_entity.pdbx_description
1 polymer ?
#
loop_
_entity_poly.entity_id
_entity_poly.type
_entity_poly.pdbx_seq_one_letter_code
_entity_poly.pdbx_strand_id
1 'polypeptide(L)'
;MSPLPSLITAVPSLAALTLDTVRTFLHLLGVAGWIGGQILMLGLLGVLRSLGTDAPRMAAVRFGQVAWPCFALAVTTGIWGLAEVGLSNQSDSYLATMLVKLFLVGMSGAAAAVHTATRSPALRGVSGGIGFLAALGALLAGAGLVT
;
A
#
# COMPACT_ATOMS: atom_id res chain seq x y z
N MET A 1 44.64 -6.02 -22.31
CA MET A 1 43.31 -5.58 -22.74
C MET A 1 42.32 -6.00 -21.67
N SER A 2 41.92 -5.08 -20.79
CA SER A 2 40.97 -5.31 -19.71
C SER A 2 39.54 -5.42 -20.26
N PRO A 3 38.74 -6.43 -19.90
CA PRO A 3 37.33 -6.44 -20.27
C PRO A 3 36.56 -5.52 -19.31
N LEU A 4 36.19 -4.34 -19.78
CA LEU A 4 34.91 -3.73 -19.40
C LEU A 4 34.03 -3.89 -20.64
N PRO A 5 32.82 -4.48 -20.56
CA PRO A 5 31.76 -3.93 -19.70
C PRO A 5 30.76 -4.99 -19.17
N SER A 6 30.91 -5.44 -17.93
CA SER A 6 29.86 -6.22 -17.24
C SER A 6 28.67 -5.36 -16.79
N LEU A 7 28.81 -4.02 -16.82
CA LEU A 7 27.75 -3.09 -16.40
C LEU A 7 26.65 -2.89 -17.46
N ILE A 8 26.95 -3.04 -18.76
CA ILE A 8 25.97 -2.76 -19.83
C ILE A 8 25.00 -3.94 -20.01
N THR A 9 25.43 -5.18 -19.73
CA THR A 9 24.58 -6.37 -19.75
C THR A 9 23.66 -6.50 -18.54
N ALA A 10 23.86 -5.67 -17.50
CA ALA A 10 23.08 -5.71 -16.26
C ALA A 10 21.87 -4.77 -16.28
N VAL A 11 21.65 -4.02 -17.35
CA VAL A 11 20.44 -3.21 -17.51
C VAL A 11 19.36 -4.13 -18.09
N PRO A 12 18.33 -4.53 -17.32
CA PRO A 12 17.19 -5.20 -17.92
C PRO A 12 16.61 -4.27 -18.97
N SER A 13 16.73 -4.65 -20.25
CA SER A 13 16.14 -3.89 -21.33
C SER A 13 14.64 -3.80 -21.10
N LEU A 14 14.02 -2.64 -21.37
CA LEU A 14 12.56 -2.49 -21.28
C LEU A 14 11.80 -3.56 -22.10
N ALA A 15 12.46 -4.14 -23.10
CA ALA A 15 11.98 -5.27 -23.90
C ALA A 15 11.80 -6.60 -23.13
N ALA A 16 12.34 -6.72 -21.90
CA ALA A 16 12.24 -7.91 -21.05
C ALA A 16 11.10 -7.81 -20.01
N LEU A 17 10.18 -6.86 -20.15
CA LEU A 17 9.08 -6.66 -19.21
C LEU A 17 8.13 -7.88 -19.21
N THR A 18 8.13 -8.66 -18.14
CA THR A 18 7.16 -9.76 -17.96
C THR A 18 5.88 -9.25 -17.30
N LEU A 19 4.77 -9.99 -17.48
CA LEU A 19 3.51 -9.68 -16.80
C LEU A 19 3.65 -9.68 -15.27
N ASP A 20 4.48 -10.58 -14.73
CA ASP A 20 4.80 -10.60 -13.30
C ASP A 20 5.50 -9.33 -12.83
N THR A 21 6.42 -8.81 -13.64
CA THR A 21 7.12 -7.54 -13.36
C THR A 21 6.14 -6.38 -13.37
N VAL A 22 5.25 -6.32 -14.37
CA VAL A 22 4.21 -5.28 -14.46
C VAL A 22 3.25 -5.34 -13.27
N ARG A 23 2.72 -6.53 -12.95
CA ARG A 23 1.82 -6.73 -11.82
C ARG A 23 2.48 -6.26 -10.51
N THR A 24 3.72 -6.67 -10.28
CA THR A 24 4.47 -6.32 -9.08
C THR A 24 4.73 -4.82 -9.00
N PHE A 25 5.16 -4.20 -10.10
CA PHE A 25 5.34 -2.74 -10.19
C PHE A 25 4.05 -1.99 -9.85
N LEU A 26 2.92 -2.36 -10.47
CA LEU A 26 1.63 -1.72 -10.22
C LEU A 26 1.16 -1.91 -8.77
N HIS A 27 1.37 -3.10 -8.21
CA HIS A 27 1.05 -3.37 -6.80
C HIS A 27 1.87 -2.47 -5.87
N LEU A 28 3.18 -2.41 -6.06
CA LEU A 28 4.08 -1.56 -5.26
C LEU A 28 3.77 -0.08 -5.43
N LEU A 29 3.40 0.37 -6.63
CA LEU A 29 2.95 1.74 -6.87
C LEU A 29 1.68 2.06 -6.08
N GLY A 30 0.69 1.16 -6.09
CA GLY A 30 -0.52 1.30 -5.28
C GLY A 30 -0.24 1.32 -3.78
N VAL A 31 0.61 0.40 -3.31
CA VAL A 31 1.03 0.32 -1.89
C VAL A 31 1.78 1.58 -1.47
N ALA A 32 2.69 2.10 -2.30
CA ALA A 32 3.45 3.31 -2.02
C ALA A 32 2.54 4.54 -1.93
N GLY A 33 1.57 4.69 -2.85
CA GLY A 33 0.59 5.77 -2.79
C GLY A 33 -0.33 5.69 -1.58
N TRP A 34 -0.74 4.47 -1.18
CA TRP A 34 -1.60 4.26 -0.02
C TRP A 34 -0.88 4.47 1.31
N ILE A 35 0.20 3.73 1.56
CA ILE A 35 0.92 3.72 2.84
C ILE A 35 1.86 4.93 2.94
N GLY A 36 2.67 5.15 1.91
CA GLY A 36 3.59 6.29 1.87
C GLY A 36 2.86 7.63 1.93
N GLY A 37 1.70 7.73 1.27
CA GLY A 37 0.84 8.89 1.36
C GLY A 37 0.27 9.14 2.76
N GLN A 38 -0.08 8.09 3.52
CA GLN A 38 -0.48 8.22 4.92
C GLN A 38 0.67 8.72 5.80
N ILE A 39 1.87 8.18 5.61
CA ILE A 39 3.09 8.63 6.32
C ILE A 39 3.34 10.11 6.04
N LEU A 40 3.27 10.52 4.77
CA LEU A 40 3.44 11.91 4.36
C LEU A 40 2.39 12.82 5.02
N MET A 41 1.11 12.45 4.97
CA MET A 41 0.03 13.23 5.57
C MET A 41 0.18 13.38 7.09
N LEU A 42 0.64 12.33 7.79
CA LEU A 42 0.95 12.39 9.21
C LEU A 42 2.12 13.36 9.48
N GLY A 43 3.18 13.30 8.68
CA GLY A 43 4.33 14.22 8.80
C GLY A 43 3.98 15.68 8.52
N LEU A 44 3.06 15.95 7.59
CA LEU A 44 2.62 17.31 7.24
C LEU A 44 1.63 17.91 8.25
N LEU A 45 1.08 17.12 9.17
CA LEU A 45 -0.03 17.55 10.02
C LEU A 45 0.30 18.77 10.89
N GLY A 46 1.53 18.87 11.39
CA GLY A 46 1.99 20.02 12.18
C GLY A 46 1.99 21.31 11.37
N VAL A 47 2.56 21.27 10.16
CA VAL A 47 2.61 22.42 9.24
C VAL A 47 1.21 22.80 8.77
N LEU A 48 0.37 21.84 8.42
CA LEU A 48 -1.00 22.11 7.99
C LEU A 48 -1.80 22.81 9.10
N ARG A 49 -1.63 22.39 10.37
CA ARG A 49 -2.29 23.05 11.51
C ARG A 49 -1.80 24.48 11.73
N SER A 50 -0.52 24.78 11.47
CA SER A 50 -0.01 26.16 11.59
C SER A 50 -0.52 27.09 10.48
N LEU A 51 -0.96 26.54 9.35
CA LEU A 51 -1.51 27.31 8.22
C LEU A 51 -3.01 27.64 8.37
N GLY A 52 -3.70 27.02 9.34
CA GLY A 52 -5.10 27.30 9.65
C GLY A 52 -5.88 26.04 10.05
N THR A 53 -7.02 26.23 10.72
CA THR A 53 -7.84 25.12 11.25
C THR A 53 -8.44 24.22 10.16
N ASP A 54 -8.67 24.77 8.97
CA ASP A 54 -9.26 24.04 7.83
C ASP A 54 -8.24 23.38 6.91
N ALA A 55 -6.97 23.82 6.94
CA ALA A 55 -5.94 23.33 6.03
C ALA A 55 -5.70 21.80 6.11
N PRO A 56 -5.65 21.16 7.30
CA PRO A 56 -5.54 19.70 7.39
C PRO A 56 -6.71 18.97 6.73
N ARG A 57 -7.94 19.51 6.85
CA ARG A 57 -9.13 18.92 6.24
C ARG A 57 -9.08 19.02 4.72
N MET A 58 -8.70 20.17 4.19
CA MET A 58 -8.57 20.38 2.75
C MET A 58 -7.51 19.44 2.14
N ALA A 59 -6.36 19.32 2.80
CA ALA A 59 -5.30 18.40 2.38
C ALA A 59 -5.77 16.93 2.44
N ALA A 60 -6.47 16.52 3.51
CA ALA A 60 -7.00 15.16 3.64
C ALA A 60 -8.01 14.80 2.53
N VAL A 61 -8.86 15.74 2.10
CA VAL A 61 -9.80 15.52 0.98
C VAL A 61 -9.03 15.27 -0.32
N ARG A 62 -8.01 16.08 -0.61
CA ARG A 62 -7.17 15.91 -1.81
C ARG A 62 -6.33 14.65 -1.75
N PHE A 63 -5.78 14.33 -0.59
CA PHE A 63 -5.09 13.07 -0.36
C PHE A 63 -6.02 11.89 -0.66
N GLY A 64 -7.27 11.90 -0.18
CA GLY A 64 -8.24 10.85 -0.47
C GLY A 64 -8.47 10.62 -1.96
N GLN A 65 -8.49 11.67 -2.78
CA GLN A 65 -8.66 11.57 -4.23
C GLN A 65 -7.51 10.81 -4.91
N VAL A 66 -6.32 10.76 -4.31
CA VAL A 66 -5.14 10.03 -4.80
C VAL A 66 -5.03 8.65 -4.14
N ALA A 67 -5.24 8.60 -2.82
CA ALA A 67 -5.07 7.41 -2.01
C ALA A 67 -6.05 6.30 -2.41
N TRP A 68 -7.34 6.62 -2.60
CA TRP A 68 -8.35 5.62 -2.95
C TRP A 68 -8.05 4.89 -4.28
N PRO A 69 -7.69 5.58 -5.38
CA PRO A 69 -7.18 4.91 -6.57
C PRO A 69 -5.95 4.03 -6.34
N CYS A 70 -4.98 4.49 -5.54
CA CYS A 70 -3.80 3.69 -5.19
C CYS A 70 -4.17 2.42 -4.41
N PHE A 71 -5.12 2.51 -3.47
CA PHE A 71 -5.64 1.34 -2.76
C PHE A 71 -6.34 0.37 -3.70
N ALA A 72 -7.21 0.88 -4.59
CA ALA A 72 -7.88 0.06 -5.59
C ALA A 72 -6.86 -0.64 -6.50
N LEU A 73 -5.80 0.05 -6.92
CA LEU A 73 -4.71 -0.54 -7.70
C LEU A 73 -3.99 -1.65 -6.92
N ALA A 74 -3.68 -1.43 -5.65
CA ALA A 74 -3.04 -2.44 -4.80
C ALA A 74 -3.94 -3.68 -4.59
N VAL A 75 -5.24 -3.47 -4.33
CA VAL A 75 -6.21 -4.57 -4.14
C VAL A 75 -6.38 -5.38 -5.42
N THR A 76 -6.59 -4.72 -6.56
CA THR A 76 -6.78 -5.40 -7.86
C THR A 76 -5.57 -6.22 -8.27
N THR A 77 -4.37 -5.64 -8.17
CA THR A 77 -3.11 -6.35 -8.45
C THR A 77 -2.79 -7.42 -7.41
N GLY A 78 -3.21 -7.24 -6.16
CA GLY A 78 -3.12 -8.26 -5.12
C GLY A 78 -4.00 -9.48 -5.42
N ILE A 79 -5.23 -9.26 -5.86
CA ILE A 79 -6.15 -10.32 -6.32
C ILE A 79 -5.56 -11.06 -7.52
N TRP A 80 -4.98 -10.32 -8.48
CA TRP A 80 -4.24 -10.94 -9.59
C TRP A 80 -3.10 -11.82 -9.07
N GLY A 81 -2.30 -11.34 -8.11
CA GLY A 81 -1.22 -12.13 -7.52
C GLY A 81 -1.69 -13.42 -6.85
N LEU A 82 -2.85 -13.41 -6.18
CA LEU A 82 -3.44 -14.61 -5.57
C LEU A 82 -3.80 -15.68 -6.60
N ALA A 83 -4.32 -15.26 -7.76
CA ALA A 83 -4.69 -16.19 -8.83
C ALA A 83 -3.47 -16.91 -9.43
N GLU A 84 -2.29 -16.29 -9.35
CA GLU A 84 -1.04 -16.78 -9.97
C GLU A 84 -0.23 -17.67 -9.01
N VAL A 85 -0.28 -17.39 -7.70
CA VAL A 85 0.43 -18.17 -6.67
C VAL A 85 -0.11 -19.59 -6.50
N GLY A 86 -1.39 -19.84 -6.78
CA GLY A 86 -2.02 -21.16 -6.57
C GLY A 86 -2.04 -21.61 -5.10
N LEU A 87 -3.02 -21.13 -4.33
CA LEU A 87 -3.10 -21.33 -2.87
C LEU A 87 -3.18 -22.81 -2.42
N SER A 88 -3.67 -23.72 -3.25
CA SER A 88 -3.84 -25.14 -2.88
C SER A 88 -2.53 -25.88 -2.64
N ASN A 89 -1.40 -25.34 -3.12
CA ASN A 89 -0.10 -25.99 -3.08
C ASN A 89 0.83 -25.38 -2.00
N GLN A 90 0.29 -24.49 -1.16
CA GLN A 90 1.06 -23.75 -0.18
C GLN A 90 0.97 -24.35 1.22
N SER A 91 1.97 -24.09 2.05
CA SER A 91 1.99 -24.54 3.45
C SER A 91 0.91 -23.83 4.28
N ASP A 92 0.47 -24.49 5.37
CA ASP A 92 -0.47 -23.89 6.32
C ASP A 92 0.04 -22.55 6.89
N SER A 93 1.35 -22.44 7.12
CA SER A 93 1.98 -21.20 7.59
C SER A 93 1.91 -20.06 6.57
N TYR A 94 2.11 -20.37 5.28
CA TYR A 94 1.94 -19.42 4.18
C TYR A 94 0.49 -18.95 4.14
N LEU A 95 -0.47 -19.88 4.14
CA LEU A 95 -1.91 -19.58 4.09
C LEU A 95 -2.37 -18.74 5.28
N ALA A 96 -1.92 -19.06 6.50
CA ALA A 96 -2.22 -18.28 7.69
C ALA A 96 -1.70 -16.83 7.58
N THR A 97 -0.45 -16.67 7.15
CA THR A 97 0.15 -15.34 6.93
C THR A 97 -0.59 -14.57 5.84
N MET A 98 -1.00 -15.27 4.78
CA MET A 98 -1.80 -14.73 3.69
C MET A 98 -3.16 -14.22 4.19
N LEU A 99 -3.88 -15.02 4.98
CA LEU A 99 -5.16 -14.65 5.57
C LEU A 99 -5.03 -13.42 6.47
N VAL A 100 -4.00 -13.38 7.32
CA VAL A 100 -3.69 -12.22 8.17
C VAL A 100 -3.46 -10.98 7.32
N LYS A 101 -2.67 -11.07 6.25
CA LYS A 101 -2.45 -9.96 5.31
C LYS A 101 -3.77 -9.46 4.72
N LEU A 102 -4.60 -10.35 4.18
CA LEU A 102 -5.86 -9.97 3.53
C LEU A 102 -6.84 -9.33 4.52
N PHE A 103 -6.92 -9.85 5.75
CA PHE A 103 -7.71 -9.25 6.82
C PHE A 103 -7.23 -7.83 7.15
N LEU A 104 -5.91 -7.64 7.28
CA LEU A 104 -5.29 -6.34 7.54
C LEU A 104 -5.52 -5.34 6.38
N VAL A 105 -5.44 -5.77 5.12
CA VAL A 105 -5.79 -4.94 3.95
C VAL A 105 -7.25 -4.49 4.03
N GLY A 106 -8.16 -5.43 4.29
CA GLY A 106 -9.60 -5.14 4.44
C GLY A 106 -9.88 -4.15 5.58
N MET A 107 -9.27 -4.36 6.75
CA MET A 107 -9.37 -3.43 7.88
C MET A 107 -8.81 -2.05 7.55
N SER A 108 -7.68 -1.97 6.83
CA SER A 108 -7.09 -0.69 6.42
C SER A 108 -8.08 0.12 5.56
N GLY A 109 -8.65 -0.50 4.53
CA GLY A 109 -9.64 0.14 3.67
C GLY A 109 -10.93 0.52 4.41
N ALA A 110 -11.48 -0.39 5.22
CA ALA A 110 -12.71 -0.14 5.97
C ALA A 110 -12.54 0.99 7.01
N ALA A 111 -11.44 0.98 7.76
CA ALA A 111 -11.15 2.03 8.73
C ALA A 111 -10.90 3.38 8.03
N ALA A 112 -10.24 3.40 6.87
CA ALA A 112 -10.11 4.61 6.05
C ALA A 112 -11.46 5.14 5.55
N ALA A 113 -12.40 4.26 5.14
CA ALA A 113 -13.76 4.65 4.80
C ALA A 113 -14.47 5.31 5.99
N VAL A 114 -14.38 4.72 7.18
CA VAL A 114 -14.95 5.31 8.41
C VAL A 114 -14.28 6.65 8.75
N HIS A 115 -12.96 6.74 8.63
CA HIS A 115 -12.18 7.96 8.88
C HIS A 115 -12.66 9.13 8.00
N THR A 116 -12.90 8.85 6.72
CA THR A 116 -13.35 9.87 5.76
C THR A 116 -14.83 10.26 5.92
N ALA A 117 -15.70 9.31 6.28
CA ALA A 117 -17.15 9.55 6.34
C ALA A 117 -17.64 10.09 7.69
N THR A 118 -16.92 9.81 8.79
CA THR A 118 -17.40 10.16 10.14
C THR A 118 -17.38 11.66 10.41
N ARG A 119 -18.35 12.14 11.20
CA ARG A 119 -18.40 13.51 11.72
C ARG A 119 -17.76 13.64 13.11
N SER A 120 -17.55 12.54 13.83
CA SER A 120 -16.98 12.53 15.17
C SER A 120 -15.45 12.65 15.13
N PRO A 121 -14.83 13.65 15.80
CA PRO A 121 -13.38 13.78 15.86
C PRO A 121 -12.68 12.57 16.48
N ALA A 122 -13.27 11.99 17.53
CA ALA A 122 -12.72 10.81 18.21
C ALA A 122 -12.70 9.59 17.28
N LEU A 123 -13.83 9.30 16.62
CA LEU A 123 -13.91 8.20 15.65
C LEU A 123 -12.96 8.42 14.48
N ARG A 124 -12.80 9.67 14.01
CA ARG A 124 -11.85 10.00 12.95
C ARG A 124 -10.42 9.67 13.37
N GLY A 125 -10.01 10.07 14.56
CA GLY A 125 -8.67 9.76 15.09
C GLY A 125 -8.44 8.24 15.20
N VAL A 126 -9.36 7.53 15.86
CA VAL A 126 -9.25 6.08 16.10
C VAL A 126 -9.23 5.29 14.79
N SER A 127 -10.18 5.54 13.89
CA SER A 127 -10.23 4.85 12.60
C SER A 127 -9.03 5.18 11.70
N GLY A 128 -8.48 6.40 11.79
CA GLY A 128 -7.23 6.75 11.10
C GLY A 128 -6.05 5.93 11.62
N GLY A 129 -5.89 5.83 12.94
CA GLY A 129 -4.83 5.04 13.57
C GLY A 129 -4.95 3.54 13.26
N ILE A 130 -6.15 2.96 13.39
CA ILE A 130 -6.42 1.56 13.05
C ILE A 130 -6.12 1.31 11.57
N GLY A 131 -6.58 2.18 10.67
CA GLY A 131 -6.38 2.04 9.24
C GLY A 131 -4.91 2.05 8.85
N PHE A 132 -4.11 2.92 9.47
CA PHE A 132 -2.68 3.04 9.24
C PHE A 132 -1.89 1.84 9.78
N LEU A 133 -2.15 1.42 11.04
CA LEU A 133 -1.49 0.27 11.63
C LEU A 133 -1.82 -1.02 10.88
N ALA A 134 -3.07 -1.19 10.45
CA ALA A 134 -3.47 -2.31 9.61
C ALA A 134 -2.74 -2.29 8.26
N ALA A 135 -2.55 -1.13 7.65
CA ALA A 135 -1.79 -0.99 6.40
C ALA A 135 -0.32 -1.42 6.57
N LEU A 136 0.34 -0.97 7.66
CA LEU A 136 1.71 -1.36 7.97
C LEU A 136 1.82 -2.86 8.28
N GLY A 137 0.87 -3.42 9.02
CA GLY A 137 0.80 -4.86 9.28
C GLY A 137 0.64 -5.66 8.00
N ALA A 138 -0.22 -5.22 7.07
CA ALA A 138 -0.38 -5.86 5.76
C ALA A 138 0.90 -5.80 4.92
N LEU A 139 1.63 -4.68 4.97
CA LEU A 139 2.92 -4.54 4.30
C LEU A 139 3.95 -5.52 4.89
N LEU A 140 4.05 -5.59 6.22
CA LEU A 140 4.97 -6.50 6.91
C LEU A 140 4.65 -7.97 6.61
N ALA A 141 3.38 -8.37 6.72
CA ALA A 141 2.93 -9.71 6.37
C ALA A 141 3.20 -10.02 4.89
N GLY A 142 3.06 -9.03 4.01
CA GLY A 142 3.44 -9.14 2.60
C GLY A 142 4.93 -9.38 2.39
N ALA A 143 5.79 -8.66 3.09
CA ALA A 143 7.23 -8.86 3.01
C ALA A 143 7.64 -10.26 3.49
N GLY A 144 7.03 -10.76 4.56
CA GLY A 144 7.29 -12.11 5.09
C GLY A 144 6.80 -13.27 4.20
N LEU A 145 5.97 -13.00 3.18
CA LEU A 145 5.55 -14.02 2.20
C LEU A 145 6.54 -14.16 1.03
N VAL A 146 7.50 -13.24 0.90
CA VAL A 146 8.51 -13.24 -0.17
C VAL A 146 9.84 -13.84 0.31
N THR A 147 10.01 -14.01 1.62
CA THR A 147 11.19 -14.60 2.28
C THR A 147 11.01 -16.09 2.51
#